data_AF-A0A0U3HGR2-F1
#
_entry.id   AF-A0A0U3HGR2-F1
#
_cell.length_a   1.000
_cell.length_b   1.000
_cell.length_c   1.000
_cell.angle_alpha   90.00
_cell.angle_beta   90.00
_cell.angle_gamma   90.00
#
_symmetry.space_group_name_H-M   'P 1'
#
loop_
_entity.id
_entity.type
_entity.pdbx_description
1 polymer ?
#
loop_
_entity_poly.entity_id
_entity_poly.type
_entity_poly.pdbx_seq_one_letter_code
_entity_poly.pdbx_strand_id
1 'polypeptide(L)' 'MKPIIGIVASFDWETGALTINDTYVRRIREAGGIPVAIPPLLGITDVIEAIDGLIIPEGPDIHPKYYGDTL' A
#
# COMPACT_ATOMS: atom_id res chain seq x y z
N MET A 1 -4.01 22.12 -2.99
CA MET A 1 -2.96 21.11 -3.24
C MET A 1 -3.65 19.81 -3.62
N LYS A 2 -3.10 18.98 -4.51
CA LYS A 2 -3.72 17.67 -4.83
C LYS A 2 -3.37 16.67 -3.72
N PRO A 3 -4.31 15.83 -3.26
CA PRO A 3 -4.01 14.85 -2.20
C PRO A 3 -3.07 13.75 -2.72
N ILE A 4 -2.02 13.44 -1.96
CA ILE A 4 -1.09 12.34 -2.19
C ILE A 4 -1.62 11.10 -1.50
N ILE A 5 -1.93 10.06 -2.28
CA ILE A 5 -2.50 8.81 -1.79
C ILE A 5 -1.47 7.70 -1.95
N GLY A 6 -0.99 7.18 -0.82
CA GLY A 6 -0.11 6.02 -0.77
C GLY A 6 -0.86 4.72 -1.08
N ILE A 7 -0.25 3.84 -1.86
CA ILE A 7 -0.74 2.50 -2.17
C ILE A 7 0.34 1.52 -1.71
N VAL A 8 0.03 0.67 -0.73
CA VAL A 8 0.98 -0.37 -0.29
C VAL A 8 1.20 -1.36 -1.43
N ALA A 9 2.45 -1.52 -1.84
CA ALA A 9 2.84 -2.43 -2.90
C ALA A 9 2.92 -3.88 -2.40
N SER A 10 2.47 -4.80 -3.24
CA SER A 10 2.73 -6.23 -3.07
C SER A 10 4.16 -6.55 -3.47
N PHE A 11 4.79 -7.47 -2.74
CA PHE A 11 6.13 -7.96 -3.06
C PHE A 11 6.03 -9.40 -3.59
N ASP A 12 6.52 -9.60 -4.79
CA ASP A 12 6.69 -10.93 -5.39
C ASP A 12 8.03 -11.52 -4.94
N TRP A 13 7.97 -12.58 -4.14
CA TRP A 13 9.15 -13.25 -3.58
C TRP A 13 9.92 -14.08 -4.59
N GLU A 14 9.32 -14.45 -5.73
CA GLU A 14 10.00 -15.21 -6.79
C GLU A 14 10.80 -14.27 -7.68
N THR A 15 10.23 -13.11 -8.04
CA THR A 15 10.85 -12.17 -8.97
C THR A 15 11.54 -10.98 -8.30
N GLY A 16 11.26 -10.73 -7.01
CA GLY A 16 11.71 -9.54 -6.29
C GLY A 16 10.99 -8.26 -6.72
N ALA A 17 9.90 -8.36 -7.49
CA ALA A 17 9.18 -7.21 -8.01
C ALA A 17 8.24 -6.60 -6.97
N LEU A 18 8.15 -5.27 -6.98
CA LEU A 18 7.08 -4.53 -6.30
C LEU A 18 5.98 -4.22 -7.30
N THR A 19 4.75 -4.60 -6.98
CA THR A 19 3.60 -4.42 -7.87
C THR A 19 2.44 -3.74 -7.14
N ILE A 20 1.70 -2.92 -7.90
CA ILE A 20 0.41 -2.36 -7.49
C ILE A 20 -0.59 -2.56 -8.64
N ASN A 21 -1.85 -2.77 -8.30
CA ASN A 21 -2.90 -2.87 -9.30
C ASN A 21 -3.19 -1.49 -9.92
N ASP A 22 -3.14 -1.39 -11.24
CA ASP A 22 -3.40 -0.14 -12.00
C ASP A 22 -4.79 0.45 -11.70
N THR A 23 -5.75 -0.37 -11.29
CA THR A 23 -7.08 0.09 -10.89
C THR A 23 -6.99 1.16 -9.80
N TYR A 24 -6.14 0.99 -8.78
CA TYR A 24 -5.97 1.99 -7.72
C TYR A 24 -5.37 3.29 -8.27
N VAL A 25 -4.33 3.17 -9.10
CA VAL A 25 -3.65 4.30 -9.75
C VAL A 25 -4.66 5.13 -10.56
N ARG A 26 -5.45 4.47 -11.40
CA ARG A 26 -6.47 5.11 -12.24
C ARG A 26 -7.55 5.78 -11.40
N ARG A 27 -8.10 5.09 -10.40
CA ARG A 27 -9.17 5.62 -9.55
C ARG A 27 -8.74 6.86 -8.77
N ILE A 28 -7.53 6.86 -8.22
CA ILE A 28 -6.96 8.03 -7.53
C ILE A 28 -6.81 9.20 -8.50
N ARG A 29 -6.29 8.95 -9.71
CA ARG A 29 -6.14 10.00 -10.73
C ARG A 29 -7.48 10.56 -11.20
N GLU A 30 -8.47 9.70 -11.42
CA GLU A 30 -9.85 10.08 -11.78
C GLU A 30 -10.48 10.96 -10.69
N ALA A 31 -10.16 10.71 -9.41
CA ALA A 31 -10.59 11.53 -8.27
C ALA A 31 -9.75 12.82 -8.06
N GLY A 32 -8.73 13.07 -8.88
CA GLY A 32 -7.88 14.26 -8.80
C GLY A 32 -6.69 14.17 -7.83
N GLY A 33 -6.41 12.99 -7.27
CA GLY A 33 -5.27 12.73 -6.39
C GLY A 33 -3.99 12.32 -7.14
N ILE A 34 -2.91 12.20 -6.37
CA ILE A 34 -1.58 11.74 -6.82
C ILE A 34 -1.31 10.36 -6.20
N PRO A 35 -1.30 9.27 -6.98
CA PRO A 35 -0.97 7.94 -6.46
C PRO A 35 0.54 7.78 -6.27
N VAL A 36 0.95 7.18 -5.15
CA VAL A 36 2.35 6.83 -4.85
C VAL A 36 2.43 5.38 -4.39
N ALA A 37 3.29 4.58 -5.03
CA ALA A 37 3.57 3.22 -4.57
C ALA A 37 4.48 3.26 -3.33
N ILE A 38 4.07 2.57 -2.27
CA ILE A 38 4.84 2.48 -1.02
C ILE A 38 5.32 1.03 -0.88
N PRO A 39 6.64 0.78 -0.84
CA PRO A 39 7.15 -0.56 -0.62
C PRO A 39 6.81 -1.04 0.80
N PRO A 40 6.59 -2.35 1.02
CA PRO A 40 6.25 -2.91 2.34
C PRO A 40 7.49 -3.00 3.24
N LEU A 41 8.09 -1.85 3.55
CA LEU A 41 9.29 -1.72 4.38
C LEU A 41 8.95 -1.24 5.79
N LEU A 42 9.79 -1.61 6.75
CA LEU A 42 9.76 -1.04 8.09
C LEU A 42 10.42 0.34 8.11
N GLY A 43 10.08 1.16 9.12
CA GLY A 43 10.72 2.47 9.32
C GLY A 43 10.26 3.56 8.37
N ILE A 44 9.06 3.45 7.81
CA ILE A 44 8.51 4.38 6.83
C ILE A 44 7.67 5.53 7.43
N THR A 45 7.86 5.85 8.71
CA THR A 45 7.04 6.86 9.41
C THR A 45 7.01 8.20 8.67
N ASP A 46 8.17 8.70 8.23
CA ASP A 46 8.28 9.96 7.48
C ASP A 46 7.49 9.92 6.16
N VAL A 47 7.40 8.75 5.51
CA VAL A 47 6.59 8.55 4.30
C VAL A 47 5.11 8.61 4.62
N ILE A 48 4.69 7.98 5.73
CA ILE A 48 3.30 7.99 6.18
C ILE A 48 2.87 9.40 6.59
N GLU A 49 3.77 10.20 7.17
CA GLU A 49 3.50 11.61 7.50
C GLU A 49 3.42 12.51 6.26
N ALA A 50 4.02 12.10 5.13
CA ALA A 50 4.06 12.86 3.89
C ALA A 50 2.86 12.60 2.95
N ILE A 51 1.99 11.63 3.25
CA ILE A 51 0.82 11.30 2.44
C ILE A 51 -0.48 11.80 3.10
N ASP A 52 -1.47 12.13 2.28
CA ASP A 52 -2.80 12.59 2.72
C ASP A 52 -3.78 11.43 2.95
N GLY A 53 -3.44 10.23 2.50
CA GLY A 53 -4.24 9.02 2.68
C GLY A 53 -3.49 7.75 2.26
N LEU A 54 -3.96 6.61 2.77
CA LEU A 54 -3.35 5.30 2.54
C LEU A 54 -4.40 4.30 2.04
N ILE A 55 -4.07 3.58 0.98
CA ILE A 55 -4.79 2.39 0.52
C ILE A 55 -3.92 1.17 0.83
N ILE A 56 -4.54 0.18 1.48
CA ILE A 56 -3.98 -1.14 1.70
C ILE A 56 -4.74 -2.08 0.76
N PRO A 57 -4.16 -2.45 -0.40
CA PRO A 57 -4.80 -3.35 -1.36
C PRO A 57 -5.06 -4.74 -0.76
N GLU A 58 -5.81 -5.54 -1.51
CA GLU A 58 -5.95 -6.96 -1.26
C GLU A 58 -4.58 -7.66 -1.11
N GLY A 59 -4.52 -8.65 -0.23
CA GLY A 59 -3.31 -9.37 0.09
C GLY A 59 -3.62 -10.78 0.61
N PRO A 60 -2.57 -11.55 0.95
CA PRO A 60 -2.75 -12.84 1.61
C PRO A 60 -3.46 -12.66 2.96
N ASP A 61 -4.01 -13.76 3.47
CA ASP A 61 -4.67 -13.75 4.77
C ASP A 61 -3.70 -13.31 5.89
N ILE A 62 -4.25 -12.64 6.89
CA ILE A 62 -3.48 -12.19 8.04
C ILE A 62 -3.19 -13.42 8.89
N HIS A 63 -1.91 -13.65 9.24
CA HIS A 63 -1.57 -14.77 10.09
C HIS A 63 -2.34 -14.70 11.43
N PRO A 64 -2.98 -15.80 11.89
CA PRO A 64 -3.86 -15.79 13.07
C PRO A 64 -3.28 -15.20 14.36
N LYS A 65 -1.98 -15.42 14.61
CA LYS A 65 -1.19 -14.76 15.67
C LYS A 65 -1.39 -13.24 15.80
N TYR A 66 -1.72 -12.53 14.71
CA TYR A 66 -1.88 -11.08 14.73
C TYR A 66 -3.28 -10.62 15.17
N TYR A 67 -4.25 -11.54 15.31
CA TYR A 67 -5.58 -11.25 15.85
C TYR A 67 -5.95 -12.11 17.07
N GLY A 68 -4.93 -12.63 17.77
CA GLY A 68 -5.09 -13.28 19.08
C GLY A 68 -5.38 -14.78 19.02
N ASP A 69 -5.30 -15.39 17.84
CA ASP A 69 -5.32 -16.85 17.74
C ASP A 69 -3.95 -17.43 18.10
N THR A 70 -3.96 -18.56 18.80
CA THR A 70 -2.77 -19.23 19.34
C THR A 70 -2.46 -20.55 18.63
N LEU A 71 -3.24 -20.91 17.60
CA LEU A 71 -2.97 -22.05 16.73
C LEU A 71 -1.65 -21.90 15.95
#